data_AF-A0A3E4MHT3-F1
#
_entry.id   AF-A0A3E4MHT3-F1
#
_cell.length_a   1.000
_cell.length_b   1.000
_cell.length_c   1.000
_cell.angle_alpha   90.00
_cell.angle_beta   90.00
_cell.angle_gamma   90.00
#
_symmetry.space_group_name_H-M   'P 1'
#
loop_
_entity.id
_entity.type
_entity.pdbx_description
1 polymer ?
#
loop_
_entity_poly.entity_id
_entity_poly.type
_entity_poly.pdbx_seq_one_letter_code
_entity_poly.pdbx_strand_id
1 'polypeptide(L)'
;MVYYIYDCKKISLEFNIVVFVKRVIEGPMSNCLWYMYIGILLILPVLQKMTKPMKKQDYMYMLVSGFILLSVCPVIAHWLDESGISNLITDSMLSVYVLMVVLGYYLEKYVDLKNGCIKWLLLIIGSETCINVGLTYIEWNDLKKAGKLTSPNDYLFYSNKEYINVMILSVCVFFALKYLYLKYECMLNEKVKHAITYLGSLTLGTYVMGDLWIDIFLPLYCKSSVIIHPIVSMIIMEIVVFVTGMIFTAVLKKIPVIKSVL
;
A
#
# COMPACT_ATOMS: atom_id res chain seq x y z
N MET A 1 13.42 11.07 -11.20
CA MET A 1 14.37 12.20 -11.32
C MET A 1 14.54 12.94 -10.00
N VAL A 2 13.47 13.40 -9.32
CA VAL A 2 13.57 14.09 -8.00
C VAL A 2 14.33 13.25 -6.95
N TYR A 3 13.98 11.97 -6.81
CA TYR A 3 14.71 11.02 -5.94
C TYR A 3 16.21 10.93 -6.26
N TYR A 4 16.56 10.78 -7.53
CA TYR A 4 17.96 10.68 -7.96
C TYR A 4 18.75 11.97 -7.74
N ILE A 5 18.13 13.14 -7.93
CA ILE A 5 18.77 14.43 -7.61
C ILE A 5 19.04 14.54 -6.10
N TYR A 6 18.10 14.09 -5.27
CA TYR A 6 18.27 14.05 -3.82
C TYR A 6 19.41 13.10 -3.41
N ASP A 7 19.46 11.89 -3.97
CA ASP A 7 20.54 10.93 -3.71
C ASP A 7 21.91 11.43 -4.16
N CYS A 8 22.00 12.04 -5.35
CA CYS A 8 23.22 12.68 -5.84
C CYS A 8 23.69 13.77 -4.87
N LYS A 9 22.78 14.55 -4.30
CA LYS A 9 23.10 15.59 -3.31
C LYS A 9 23.53 15.00 -1.96
N LYS A 10 22.93 13.90 -1.53
CA LYS A 10 23.29 13.19 -0.28
C LYS A 10 24.66 12.53 -0.36
N ILE A 11 25.02 11.99 -1.51
CA ILE A 11 26.25 11.22 -1.74
C ILE A 11 27.36 12.09 -2.38
N SER A 12 27.08 13.36 -2.69
CA SER A 12 28.01 14.30 -3.37
C SER A 12 28.48 13.79 -4.75
N LEU A 13 27.57 13.15 -5.50
CA LEU A 13 27.84 12.67 -6.87
C LEU A 13 27.27 13.65 -7.91
N GLU A 14 27.98 13.81 -9.03
CA GLU A 14 27.47 14.57 -10.17
C GLU A 14 26.26 13.86 -10.81
N PHE A 15 25.28 14.66 -11.24
CA PHE A 15 24.08 14.15 -11.91
C PHE A 15 24.45 13.59 -13.28
N ASN A 16 24.17 12.31 -13.52
CA ASN A 16 24.37 11.67 -14.82
C ASN A 16 23.09 10.92 -15.26
N ILE A 17 22.54 11.30 -16.41
CA ILE A 17 21.30 10.73 -16.93
C ILE A 17 21.42 9.25 -17.30
N VAL A 18 22.60 8.80 -17.74
CA VAL A 18 22.85 7.40 -18.10
C VAL A 18 22.86 6.54 -16.84
N VAL A 19 23.47 7.04 -15.77
CA VAL A 19 23.47 6.39 -14.46
C VAL A 19 22.06 6.38 -13.85
N PHE A 20 21.28 7.44 -14.03
CA PHE A 20 19.87 7.47 -13.67
C PHE A 20 19.09 6.35 -14.36
N VAL A 21 19.16 6.26 -15.69
CA VAL A 21 18.43 5.23 -16.46
C VAL A 21 18.89 3.83 -16.07
N LYS A 22 20.20 3.60 -15.92
CA LYS A 22 20.76 2.33 -15.49
C LYS A 22 20.22 1.92 -14.11
N ARG A 23 20.20 2.84 -13.14
CA ARG A 23 19.63 2.60 -11.80
C ARG A 23 18.12 2.36 -11.82
N VAL A 24 17.36 2.99 -12.73
CA VAL A 24 15.91 2.73 -12.87
C VAL A 24 15.64 1.30 -13.36
N ILE A 25 16.52 0.78 -14.22
CA ILE A 25 16.39 -0.54 -14.84
C ILE A 25 16.91 -1.65 -13.90
N GLU A 26 18.05 -1.43 -13.25
CA GLU A 26 18.75 -2.46 -12.47
C GLU A 26 18.17 -2.68 -11.07
N GLY A 27 17.38 -1.74 -10.55
CA GLY A 27 16.76 -1.91 -9.24
C GLY A 27 15.70 -0.86 -8.89
N PRO A 28 14.92 -1.11 -7.83
CA PRO A 28 13.93 -0.15 -7.37
C PRO A 28 14.63 1.10 -6.80
N MET A 29 14.39 2.27 -7.42
CA MET A 29 14.86 3.55 -6.87
C MET A 29 14.20 3.89 -5.53
N SER A 30 12.99 3.39 -5.28
CA SER A 30 12.33 3.36 -3.97
C SER A 30 11.24 2.28 -4.00
N ASN A 31 10.86 1.79 -2.82
CA ASN A 31 9.80 0.78 -2.66
C ASN A 31 8.47 1.27 -3.27
N CYS A 32 8.12 2.54 -3.08
CA CYS A 32 6.88 3.12 -3.60
C CYS A 32 6.91 3.41 -5.11
N LEU A 33 8.06 3.81 -5.65
CA LEU A 33 8.20 4.19 -7.07
C LEU A 33 8.08 3.00 -8.04
N TRP A 34 8.69 1.87 -7.68
CA TRP A 34 8.89 0.76 -8.62
C TRP A 34 7.70 -0.21 -8.63
N TYR A 35 7.16 -0.56 -7.45
CA TYR A 35 6.11 -1.58 -7.32
C TYR A 35 4.71 -1.10 -7.75
N MET A 36 4.35 0.17 -7.51
CA MET A 36 3.01 0.67 -7.86
C MET A 36 2.93 1.46 -9.15
N TYR A 37 3.94 2.28 -9.49
CA TYR A 37 3.72 3.31 -10.52
C TYR A 37 4.05 2.83 -11.93
N ILE A 38 5.22 2.24 -12.16
CA ILE A 38 5.61 1.85 -13.53
C ILE A 38 4.98 0.50 -13.88
N GLY A 39 5.12 -0.51 -13.02
CA GLY A 39 4.62 -1.86 -13.31
C GLY A 39 3.11 -1.92 -13.53
N ILE A 40 2.32 -1.45 -12.56
CA ILE A 40 0.86 -1.56 -12.59
C ILE A 40 0.25 -0.63 -13.65
N LEU A 41 0.71 0.62 -13.80
CA LEU A 41 0.14 1.52 -14.81
C LEU A 41 0.43 1.06 -16.24
N LEU A 42 1.61 0.48 -16.50
CA LEU A 42 1.94 -0.08 -17.81
C LEU A 42 1.08 -1.30 -18.16
N ILE A 43 0.82 -2.17 -17.19
CA ILE A 43 -0.02 -3.37 -17.41
C ILE A 43 -1.52 -3.06 -17.34
N LEU A 44 -1.94 -1.94 -16.73
CA LEU A 44 -3.34 -1.56 -16.57
C LEU A 44 -4.17 -1.63 -17.86
N PRO A 45 -3.75 -1.09 -19.03
CA PRO A 45 -4.52 -1.22 -20.26
C PRO A 45 -4.66 -2.67 -20.73
N VAL A 46 -3.66 -3.52 -20.47
CA VAL A 46 -3.74 -4.96 -20.75
C VAL A 46 -4.73 -5.63 -19.80
N LEU A 47 -4.63 -5.33 -18.49
CA LEU A 47 -5.57 -5.82 -17.49
C LEU A 47 -7.00 -5.43 -17.81
N GLN A 48 -7.26 -4.18 -18.22
CA GLN A 48 -8.60 -3.73 -18.61
C GLN A 48 -9.15 -4.50 -19.80
N LYS A 49 -8.33 -4.80 -20.81
CA LYS A 49 -8.77 -5.61 -21.97
C LYS A 49 -9.01 -7.07 -21.58
N MET A 50 -8.23 -7.60 -20.65
CA MET A 50 -8.36 -8.97 -20.15
C MET A 50 -9.60 -9.14 -19.26
N THR A 51 -9.85 -8.23 -18.33
CA THR A 51 -10.90 -8.38 -17.31
C THR A 51 -12.30 -8.05 -17.83
N LYS A 52 -12.45 -7.04 -18.69
CA LYS A 52 -13.76 -6.64 -19.24
C LYS A 52 -14.64 -7.81 -19.76
N PRO A 53 -14.11 -8.75 -20.56
CA PRO A 53 -14.90 -9.89 -21.07
C PRO A 53 -15.07 -11.05 -20.07
N MET A 54 -14.35 -11.07 -18.94
CA MET A 54 -14.41 -12.17 -17.98
C MET A 54 -15.80 -12.29 -17.31
N LYS A 55 -16.24 -13.53 -17.10
CA LYS A 55 -17.44 -13.86 -16.33
C LYS A 55 -17.12 -13.90 -14.84
N LYS A 56 -18.16 -13.81 -13.99
CA LYS A 56 -18.04 -13.87 -12.53
C LYS A 56 -17.23 -15.08 -12.03
N GLN A 57 -17.40 -16.24 -12.66
CA GLN A 57 -16.68 -17.46 -12.32
C GLN A 57 -15.17 -17.34 -12.62
N ASP A 58 -14.80 -16.75 -13.75
CA ASP A 58 -13.40 -16.56 -14.14
C ASP A 58 -12.65 -15.69 -13.12
N TYR A 59 -13.31 -14.64 -12.62
CA TYR A 59 -12.78 -13.83 -11.51
C TYR A 59 -12.56 -14.67 -10.25
N MET A 60 -13.57 -15.46 -9.85
CA MET A 60 -13.48 -16.28 -8.64
C MET A 60 -12.33 -17.27 -8.72
N TYR A 61 -12.18 -17.99 -9.84
CA TYR A 61 -11.08 -18.94 -10.00
C TYR A 61 -9.73 -18.27 -9.85
N MET A 62 -9.50 -17.17 -10.57
CA MET A 62 -8.23 -16.45 -10.54
C MET A 62 -7.91 -15.86 -9.16
N LEU A 63 -8.89 -15.25 -8.50
CA LEU A 63 -8.69 -14.63 -7.18
C LEU A 63 -8.50 -15.68 -6.09
N VAL A 64 -9.30 -16.76 -6.10
CA VAL A 64 -9.19 -17.82 -5.10
C VAL A 64 -7.88 -18.57 -5.25
N SER A 65 -7.51 -19.00 -6.46
CA SER A 65 -6.25 -19.71 -6.67
C SER A 65 -5.05 -18.81 -6.34
N GLY A 66 -5.10 -17.55 -6.79
CA GLY A 66 -4.03 -16.58 -6.59
C GLY A 66 -3.82 -16.23 -5.12
N PHE A 67 -4.88 -15.88 -4.38
CA PHE A 67 -4.75 -15.50 -2.98
C PHE A 67 -4.51 -16.68 -2.04
N ILE A 68 -5.03 -17.88 -2.33
CA ILE A 68 -4.67 -19.07 -1.54
C ILE A 68 -3.15 -19.28 -1.62
N LEU A 69 -2.61 -19.33 -2.84
CA LEU A 69 -1.19 -19.60 -3.02
C LEU A 69 -0.32 -18.43 -2.55
N LEU A 70 -0.64 -17.19 -2.90
CA LEU A 70 0.27 -16.07 -2.64
C LEU A 70 0.06 -15.38 -1.28
N SER A 71 -1.08 -15.57 -0.62
CA SER A 71 -1.44 -14.82 0.58
C SER A 71 -1.79 -15.69 1.79
N VAL A 72 -2.36 -16.89 1.59
CA VAL A 72 -2.73 -17.81 2.68
C VAL A 72 -1.60 -18.79 2.97
N CYS A 73 -1.07 -19.46 1.95
CA CYS A 73 -0.02 -20.46 2.10
C CYS A 73 1.27 -19.94 2.76
N PRO A 74 1.75 -18.69 2.52
CA PRO A 74 2.91 -18.17 3.25
C PRO A 74 2.66 -18.05 4.76
N VAL A 75 1.44 -17.67 5.15
CA VAL A 75 1.04 -17.59 6.57
C VAL A 75 1.00 -18.98 7.21
N ILE A 76 0.46 -19.97 6.49
CA ILE A 76 0.45 -21.37 6.96
C ILE A 76 1.89 -21.89 7.11
N ALA A 77 2.75 -21.67 6.11
CA ALA A 77 4.12 -22.14 6.13
C ALA A 77 4.93 -21.50 7.27
N HIS A 78 4.73 -20.20 7.52
CA HIS A 78 5.34 -19.50 8.65
C HIS A 78 4.87 -20.08 10.00
N TRP A 79 3.60 -20.46 10.10
CA TRP A 79 3.07 -21.07 11.32
C TRP A 79 3.59 -22.51 11.54
N LEU A 80 4.00 -23.20 10.48
CA LEU A 80 4.59 -24.54 10.53
C LEU A 80 6.13 -24.53 10.60
N ASP A 81 6.77 -23.36 10.71
CA ASP A 81 8.22 -23.15 10.62
C ASP A 81 8.85 -23.72 9.32
N GLU A 82 8.08 -23.76 8.23
CA GLU A 82 8.54 -24.24 6.91
C GLU A 82 9.06 -23.09 6.02
N SER A 83 9.88 -23.43 5.01
CA SER A 83 10.55 -22.47 4.12
C SER A 83 9.63 -21.72 3.14
N GLY A 84 8.31 -21.72 3.34
CA GLY A 84 7.35 -21.11 2.43
C GLY A 84 7.09 -21.93 1.18
N ILE A 85 6.51 -21.27 0.17
CA ILE A 85 6.18 -21.89 -1.13
C ILE A 85 7.37 -21.75 -2.08
N SER A 86 7.54 -22.72 -2.97
CA SER A 86 8.55 -22.66 -4.03
C SER A 86 8.42 -21.39 -4.87
N ASN A 87 9.54 -20.68 -5.06
CA ASN A 87 9.62 -19.49 -5.92
C ASN A 87 9.14 -19.77 -7.35
N LEU A 88 9.29 -21.00 -7.85
CA LEU A 88 8.81 -21.40 -9.18
C LEU A 88 7.29 -21.25 -9.31
N ILE A 89 6.55 -21.50 -8.23
CA ILE A 89 5.09 -21.37 -8.21
C ILE A 89 4.71 -19.90 -8.05
N THR A 90 5.37 -19.17 -7.15
CA THR A 90 5.04 -17.76 -6.90
C THR A 90 5.36 -16.86 -8.09
N ASP A 91 6.49 -17.10 -8.76
CA ASP A 91 6.96 -16.29 -9.89
C ASP A 91 6.14 -16.56 -11.17
N SER A 92 5.55 -17.76 -11.29
CA SER A 92 4.67 -18.13 -12.40
C SER A 92 3.25 -17.57 -12.25
N MET A 93 2.87 -17.14 -11.05
CA MET A 93 1.55 -16.59 -10.76
C MET A 93 1.49 -15.08 -11.04
N LEU A 94 0.27 -14.56 -11.23
CA LEU A 94 0.07 -13.12 -11.21
C LEU A 94 0.39 -12.58 -9.81
N SER A 95 1.21 -11.53 -9.74
CA SER A 95 1.57 -10.91 -8.46
C SER A 95 0.33 -10.52 -7.64
N VAL A 96 0.48 -10.52 -6.32
CA VAL A 96 -0.59 -10.13 -5.37
C VAL A 96 -1.16 -8.75 -5.71
N TYR A 97 -0.33 -7.80 -6.16
CA TYR A 97 -0.79 -6.46 -6.56
C TYR A 97 -1.72 -6.48 -7.77
N VAL A 98 -1.43 -7.31 -8.78
CA VAL A 98 -2.34 -7.48 -9.93
C VAL A 98 -3.65 -8.10 -9.47
N LEU A 99 -3.59 -9.12 -8.61
CA LEU A 99 -4.78 -9.74 -8.04
C LEU A 99 -5.62 -8.75 -7.22
N MET A 100 -4.98 -7.86 -6.45
CA MET A 100 -5.66 -6.79 -5.70
C MET A 100 -6.39 -5.79 -6.61
N VAL A 101 -5.78 -5.40 -7.74
CA VAL A 101 -6.43 -4.53 -8.73
C VAL A 101 -7.64 -5.22 -9.35
N VAL A 102 -7.52 -6.51 -9.70
CA VAL A 102 -8.64 -7.29 -10.23
C VAL A 102 -9.73 -7.50 -9.18
N LEU A 103 -9.35 -7.76 -7.92
CA LEU A 103 -10.28 -7.86 -6.80
C LEU A 103 -11.08 -6.57 -6.66
N GLY A 104 -10.44 -5.41 -6.65
CA GLY A 104 -11.12 -4.12 -6.59
C GLY A 104 -12.17 -3.96 -7.70
N TYR A 105 -11.82 -4.32 -8.94
CA TYR A 105 -12.76 -4.30 -10.07
C TYR A 105 -13.93 -5.29 -9.90
N TYR A 106 -13.63 -6.51 -9.41
CA TYR A 106 -14.65 -7.52 -9.13
C TYR A 106 -15.64 -7.07 -8.04
N LEU A 107 -15.12 -6.51 -6.93
CA LEU A 107 -15.94 -6.02 -5.81
C LEU A 107 -16.84 -4.86 -6.27
N GLU A 108 -16.33 -3.97 -7.13
CA GLU A 108 -17.12 -2.87 -7.66
C GLU A 108 -18.25 -3.34 -8.57
N LYS A 109 -17.99 -4.33 -9.42
CA LYS A 109 -18.92 -4.80 -10.46
C LYS A 109 -20.00 -5.76 -9.94
N TYR A 110 -19.69 -6.60 -8.95
CA TYR A 110 -20.54 -7.74 -8.59
C TYR A 110 -21.01 -7.78 -7.14
N VAL A 111 -20.53 -6.88 -6.28
CA VAL A 111 -20.87 -6.90 -4.85
C VAL A 111 -21.69 -5.66 -4.48
N ASP A 112 -22.97 -5.91 -4.20
CA ASP A 112 -23.88 -4.91 -3.66
C ASP A 112 -23.84 -4.89 -2.13
N LEU A 113 -23.77 -3.69 -1.56
CA LEU A 113 -23.76 -3.48 -0.12
C LEU A 113 -25.19 -3.46 0.43
N LYS A 114 -25.48 -4.38 1.36
CA LYS A 114 -26.77 -4.40 2.06
C LYS A 114 -26.76 -3.47 3.28
N ASN A 115 -27.92 -2.91 3.61
CA ASN A 115 -28.11 -2.12 4.82
C ASN A 115 -27.85 -2.97 6.07
N GLY A 116 -26.97 -2.49 6.97
CA GLY A 116 -26.60 -3.18 8.21
C GLY A 116 -25.26 -3.91 8.20
N CYS A 117 -24.61 -4.08 7.04
CA CYS A 117 -23.29 -4.71 6.94
C CYS A 117 -22.19 -3.91 7.65
N ILE A 118 -22.35 -2.58 7.83
CA ILE A 118 -21.33 -1.72 8.42
C ILE A 118 -20.92 -2.14 9.85
N LYS A 119 -21.86 -2.64 10.66
CA LYS A 119 -21.55 -3.09 12.03
C LYS A 119 -20.60 -4.29 12.00
N TRP A 120 -20.85 -5.24 11.09
CA TRP A 120 -19.99 -6.42 10.89
C TRP A 120 -18.64 -6.04 10.31
N LEU A 121 -18.61 -5.12 9.34
CA LEU A 121 -17.35 -4.62 8.76
C LEU A 121 -16.48 -3.96 9.84
N LEU A 122 -17.06 -3.08 10.67
CA LEU A 122 -16.34 -2.43 11.76
C LEU A 122 -15.86 -3.42 12.82
N LEU A 123 -16.67 -4.45 13.13
CA LEU A 123 -16.27 -5.52 14.04
C LEU A 123 -15.06 -6.27 13.48
N ILE A 124 -15.10 -6.68 12.20
CA ILE A 124 -14.00 -7.39 11.54
C ILE A 124 -12.74 -6.51 11.51
N ILE A 125 -12.85 -5.23 11.14
CA ILE A 125 -11.73 -4.29 11.13
C ILE A 125 -11.10 -4.20 12.52
N GLY A 126 -11.91 -4.03 13.57
CA GLY A 126 -11.44 -3.95 14.95
C GLY A 126 -10.78 -5.24 15.41
N SER A 127 -11.43 -6.38 15.20
CA SER A 127 -10.92 -7.69 15.62
C SER A 127 -9.63 -8.06 14.89
N GLU A 128 -9.59 -7.90 13.56
CA GLU A 128 -8.39 -8.18 12.76
C GLU A 128 -7.24 -7.27 13.15
N THR A 129 -7.49 -5.98 13.39
CA THR A 129 -6.42 -5.07 13.83
C THR A 129 -5.85 -5.52 15.17
N CYS A 130 -6.70 -5.86 16.14
CA CYS A 130 -6.26 -6.36 17.44
C CYS A 130 -5.48 -7.69 17.32
N ILE A 131 -5.95 -8.62 16.47
CA ILE A 131 -5.28 -9.90 16.23
C ILE A 131 -3.89 -9.66 15.63
N ASN A 132 -3.79 -8.84 14.57
CA ASN A 132 -2.51 -8.58 13.91
C ASN A 132 -1.51 -7.88 14.84
N VAL A 133 -1.96 -6.90 15.64
CA VAL A 133 -1.11 -6.26 16.66
C VAL A 133 -0.66 -7.27 17.72
N GLY A 134 -1.56 -8.14 18.18
CA GLY A 134 -1.25 -9.18 19.16
C GLY A 134 -0.24 -10.19 18.64
N LEU A 135 -0.43 -10.71 17.41
CA LEU A 135 0.48 -11.66 16.76
C LEU A 135 1.87 -11.03 16.54
N THR A 136 1.91 -9.80 16.04
CA THR A 136 3.16 -9.04 15.86
C THR A 136 3.90 -8.86 17.19
N TYR A 137 3.18 -8.58 18.28
CA TYR A 137 3.77 -8.44 19.62
C TYR A 137 4.33 -9.75 20.18
N ILE A 138 3.61 -10.86 19.97
CA ILE A 138 4.07 -12.20 20.36
C ILE A 138 5.35 -12.55 19.60
N GLU A 139 5.36 -12.37 18.28
CA GLU A 139 6.52 -12.63 17.42
C GLU A 139 7.73 -11.77 17.83
N TRP A 140 7.52 -10.48 18.08
CA TRP A 140 8.56 -9.59 18.60
C TRP A 140 9.14 -10.10 19.93
N ASN A 141 8.29 -10.54 20.86
CA ASN A 141 8.72 -11.02 22.17
C ASN A 141 9.50 -12.34 22.07
N ASP A 142 9.07 -13.25 21.18
CA ASP A 142 9.72 -14.54 20.98
C ASP A 142 11.08 -14.38 20.30
N LEU A 143 11.18 -13.54 19.27
CA LEU A 143 12.46 -13.19 18.63
C LEU A 143 13.41 -12.49 19.59
N LYS A 144 12.89 -11.61 20.44
CA LYS A 144 13.67 -10.93 21.48
C LYS A 144 14.22 -11.91 22.50
N LYS A 145 13.40 -12.85 22.99
CA LYS A 145 13.85 -13.90 23.94
C LYS A 145 14.87 -14.84 23.31
N ALA A 146 14.71 -15.17 22.02
CA ALA A 146 15.63 -16.01 21.28
C ALA A 146 16.94 -15.31 20.86
N GLY A 147 17.07 -13.98 21.09
CA GLY A 147 18.23 -13.20 20.67
C GLY A 147 18.38 -13.10 19.14
N LYS A 148 17.31 -13.34 18.39
CA LYS A 148 17.31 -13.34 16.91
C LYS A 148 16.85 -12.01 16.30
N LEU A 149 16.58 -11.00 17.13
CA LEU A 149 16.14 -9.69 16.68
C LEU A 149 17.34 -8.89 16.13
N THR A 150 17.48 -8.85 14.81
CA THR A 150 18.56 -8.13 14.11
C THR A 150 18.06 -6.82 13.50
N SER A 151 16.80 -6.79 13.06
CA SER A 151 16.20 -5.63 12.41
C SER A 151 14.74 -5.43 12.82
N PRO A 152 14.19 -4.20 12.71
CA PRO A 152 12.77 -3.95 12.91
C PRO A 152 11.85 -4.70 11.94
N ASN A 153 12.36 -5.22 10.82
CA ASN A 153 11.57 -5.96 9.85
C ASN A 153 11.34 -7.42 10.24
N ASP A 154 12.12 -7.95 11.18
CA ASP A 154 12.13 -9.37 11.52
C ASP A 154 10.82 -9.84 12.15
N TYR A 155 10.05 -8.93 12.76
CA TYR A 155 8.76 -9.23 13.42
C TYR A 155 7.55 -8.66 12.66
N LEU A 156 7.73 -8.11 11.45
CA LEU A 156 6.66 -7.47 10.68
C LEU A 156 5.93 -8.44 9.75
N PHE A 157 6.08 -9.75 9.94
CA PHE A 157 5.47 -10.78 9.09
C PHE A 157 3.95 -10.58 8.98
N TYR A 158 3.25 -10.45 10.11
CA TYR A 158 1.81 -10.19 10.16
C TYR A 158 1.42 -8.76 9.73
N SER A 159 2.37 -7.88 9.46
CA SER A 159 2.10 -6.55 8.87
C SER A 159 2.33 -6.52 7.36
N ASN A 160 2.65 -7.65 6.73
CA ASN A 160 2.91 -7.71 5.31
C ASN A 160 1.61 -7.56 4.49
N LYS A 161 1.60 -6.54 3.63
CA LYS A 161 0.50 -6.19 2.72
C LYS A 161 0.14 -7.26 1.70
N GLU A 162 1.00 -8.24 1.47
CA GLU A 162 0.76 -9.33 0.51
C GLU A 162 -0.05 -10.48 1.13
N TYR A 163 -0.16 -10.53 2.45
CA TYR A 163 -0.79 -11.63 3.15
C TYR A 163 -2.28 -11.41 3.42
N ILE A 164 -2.97 -12.52 3.69
CA ILE A 164 -4.42 -12.57 3.77
C ILE A 164 -5.01 -11.67 4.85
N ASN A 165 -4.30 -11.52 5.97
CA ASN A 165 -4.69 -10.70 7.11
C ASN A 165 -4.82 -9.21 6.73
N VAL A 166 -3.81 -8.63 6.06
CA VAL A 166 -3.85 -7.24 5.60
C VAL A 166 -4.82 -7.06 4.44
N MET A 167 -4.99 -8.09 3.60
CA MET A 167 -5.96 -8.08 2.51
C MET A 167 -7.41 -8.05 2.99
N ILE A 168 -7.78 -8.90 3.95
CA ILE A 168 -9.13 -8.91 4.54
C ILE A 168 -9.43 -7.54 5.13
N LEU A 169 -8.48 -6.99 5.90
CA LEU A 169 -8.60 -5.65 6.46
C LEU A 169 -8.83 -4.60 5.36
N SER A 170 -8.06 -4.65 4.28
CA SER A 170 -8.17 -3.73 3.14
C SER A 170 -9.54 -3.81 2.46
N VAL A 171 -10.07 -5.03 2.23
CA VAL A 171 -11.40 -5.25 1.65
C VAL A 171 -12.50 -4.73 2.57
N CYS A 172 -12.40 -4.98 3.87
CA CYS A 172 -13.38 -4.50 4.85
C CYS A 172 -13.38 -2.97 4.96
N VAL A 173 -12.20 -2.34 4.98
CA VAL A 173 -12.07 -0.87 4.97
C VAL A 173 -12.65 -0.29 3.69
N PHE A 174 -12.35 -0.88 2.53
CA PHE A 174 -12.92 -0.47 1.25
C PHE A 174 -14.45 -0.49 1.27
N PHE A 175 -15.07 -1.59 1.72
CA PHE A 175 -16.52 -1.68 1.82
C PHE A 175 -17.12 -0.75 2.87
N ALA A 176 -16.44 -0.53 3.99
CA ALA A 176 -16.89 0.41 5.02
C ALA A 176 -16.94 1.84 4.46
N LEU A 177 -15.88 2.26 3.76
CA LEU A 177 -15.83 3.56 3.10
C LEU A 177 -16.85 3.69 1.97
N LYS A 178 -17.00 2.66 1.12
CA LYS A 178 -18.02 2.63 0.05
C LYS A 178 -19.43 2.74 0.63
N TYR A 179 -19.73 2.02 1.71
CA TYR A 179 -21.01 2.10 2.40
C TYR A 179 -21.27 3.51 2.97
N LEU A 180 -20.28 4.11 3.64
CA LEU A 180 -20.39 5.48 4.16
C LEU A 180 -20.61 6.49 3.03
N TYR A 181 -19.88 6.36 1.93
CA TYR A 181 -20.06 7.20 0.76
C TYR A 181 -21.50 7.09 0.23
N LEU A 182 -21.97 5.88 -0.11
CA LEU A 182 -23.32 5.67 -0.64
C LEU A 182 -24.44 6.13 0.31
N LYS A 183 -24.24 5.98 1.63
CA LYS A 183 -25.23 6.38 2.63
C LYS A 183 -25.32 7.90 2.82
N TYR A 184 -24.19 8.59 2.77
CA TYR A 184 -24.10 10.02 3.10
C TYR A 184 -23.91 10.92 1.86
N GLU A 185 -23.76 10.37 0.65
CA GLU A 185 -23.55 11.13 -0.58
C GLU A 185 -24.60 12.23 -0.80
N CYS A 186 -25.88 11.93 -0.55
CA CYS A 186 -26.97 12.90 -0.67
C CYS A 186 -26.89 14.05 0.35
N MET A 187 -26.15 13.87 1.45
CA MET A 187 -25.95 14.88 2.49
C MET A 187 -24.69 15.72 2.25
N LEU A 188 -23.82 15.31 1.32
CA LEU A 188 -22.59 16.03 1.00
C LEU A 188 -22.89 17.20 0.05
N ASN A 189 -22.50 18.40 0.46
CA ASN A 189 -22.51 19.57 -0.43
C ASN A 189 -21.47 19.39 -1.57
N GLU A 190 -21.73 19.95 -2.74
CA GLU A 190 -20.85 19.91 -3.91
C GLU A 190 -19.44 20.39 -3.63
N LYS A 191 -19.27 21.38 -2.73
CA LYS A 191 -17.94 21.83 -2.28
C LYS A 191 -17.14 20.71 -1.59
N VAL A 192 -17.82 19.92 -0.76
CA VAL A 192 -17.18 18.80 -0.02
C VAL A 192 -16.86 17.66 -0.98
N LYS A 193 -17.78 17.33 -1.90
CA LYS A 193 -17.52 16.34 -2.95
C LYS A 193 -16.29 16.73 -3.78
N HIS A 194 -16.24 17.99 -4.23
CA HIS A 194 -15.11 18.50 -5.00
C HIS A 194 -13.79 18.42 -4.20
N ALA A 195 -13.81 18.76 -2.92
CA ALA A 195 -12.64 18.64 -2.04
C ALA A 195 -12.18 17.18 -1.89
N ILE A 196 -13.11 16.23 -1.69
CA ILE A 196 -12.80 14.81 -1.59
C ILE A 196 -12.18 14.30 -2.90
N THR A 197 -12.78 14.63 -4.06
CA THR A 197 -12.25 14.23 -5.37
C THR A 197 -10.87 14.84 -5.62
N TYR A 198 -10.67 16.11 -5.26
CA TYR A 198 -9.39 16.79 -5.41
C TYR A 198 -8.31 16.15 -4.51
N LEU A 199 -8.59 15.94 -3.23
CA LEU A 199 -7.68 15.26 -2.29
C LEU A 199 -7.37 13.84 -2.74
N GLY A 200 -8.39 13.09 -3.20
CA GLY A 200 -8.24 11.78 -3.81
C GLY A 200 -7.24 11.81 -4.96
N SER A 201 -7.31 12.83 -5.82
CA SER A 201 -6.36 12.98 -6.93
C SER A 201 -4.91 13.24 -6.49
N LEU A 202 -4.67 13.70 -5.25
CA LEU A 202 -3.32 13.94 -4.72
C LEU A 202 -2.70 12.71 -4.04
N THR A 203 -3.52 11.71 -3.69
CA THR A 203 -3.08 10.53 -2.92
C THR A 203 -1.96 9.77 -3.63
N LEU A 204 -2.08 9.57 -4.93
CA LEU A 204 -1.10 8.84 -5.74
C LEU A 204 0.27 9.53 -5.72
N GLY A 205 0.32 10.84 -5.98
CA GLY A 205 1.58 11.59 -5.95
C GLY A 205 2.21 11.68 -4.56
N THR A 206 1.36 11.77 -3.53
CA THR A 206 1.79 11.76 -2.13
C THR A 206 2.44 10.43 -1.78
N TYR A 207 1.82 9.31 -2.18
CA TYR A 207 2.37 7.96 -1.96
C TYR A 207 3.71 7.76 -2.69
N VAL A 208 3.80 8.20 -3.96
CA VAL A 208 5.02 8.09 -4.76
C VAL A 208 6.21 8.84 -4.15
N MET A 209 5.94 9.98 -3.48
CA MET A 209 6.98 10.80 -2.84
C MET A 209 7.14 10.49 -1.35
N GLY A 210 6.35 9.56 -0.80
CA GLY A 210 6.29 9.27 0.63
C GLY A 210 7.66 8.93 1.21
N ASP A 211 8.36 7.97 0.59
CA ASP A 211 9.70 7.55 1.04
C ASP A 211 10.70 8.72 1.09
N LEU A 212 10.63 9.64 0.12
CA LEU A 212 11.51 10.80 0.08
C LEU A 212 11.24 11.75 1.24
N TRP A 213 9.96 12.01 1.53
CA TRP A 213 9.59 12.87 2.66
C TRP A 213 9.92 12.21 4.00
N ILE A 214 9.72 10.90 4.13
CA ILE A 214 10.13 10.14 5.31
C ILE A 214 11.62 10.31 5.55
N ASP A 215 12.45 10.11 4.52
CA ASP A 215 13.91 10.27 4.64
C ASP A 215 14.33 11.70 5.03
N ILE A 216 13.66 12.72 4.49
CA ILE A 216 13.93 14.13 4.80
C ILE A 216 13.55 14.45 6.26
N PHE A 217 12.42 13.93 6.74
CA PHE A 217 11.90 14.23 8.08
C PHE A 217 12.34 13.24 9.16
N LEU A 218 13.01 12.15 8.81
CA LEU A 218 13.51 11.16 9.77
C LEU A 218 14.39 11.77 10.88
N PRO A 219 15.32 12.71 10.60
CA PRO A 219 16.09 13.36 11.67
C PRO A 219 15.23 14.18 12.63
N LEU A 220 14.10 14.73 12.17
CA LEU A 220 13.15 15.45 13.01
C LEU A 220 12.37 14.48 13.91
N TYR A 221 11.98 13.33 13.37
CA TYR A 221 11.40 12.24 14.15
C TYR A 221 12.35 11.79 15.27
N CYS A 222 13.60 11.44 14.94
CA CYS A 222 14.57 10.98 15.95
C CYS A 222 14.81 12.00 17.08
N LYS A 223 14.78 13.31 16.78
CA LYS A 223 14.88 14.35 17.81
C LYS A 223 13.61 14.46 18.66
N SER A 224 12.45 14.43 18.01
CA SER A 224 11.17 14.58 18.72
C SER A 224 10.81 13.35 19.54
N SER A 225 11.14 12.13 19.09
CA SER A 225 10.88 10.87 19.80
C SER A 225 11.63 10.74 21.13
N VAL A 226 12.65 11.56 21.36
CA VAL A 226 13.37 11.66 22.65
C VAL A 226 12.63 12.57 23.64
N ILE A 227 11.86 13.54 23.13
CA ILE A 227 11.17 14.57 23.93
C ILE A 227 9.72 14.18 24.22
N ILE A 228 9.04 13.60 23.23
CA ILE A 228 7.65 13.14 23.31
C ILE A 228 7.56 11.65 23.06
N HIS A 229 6.45 11.02 23.49
CA HIS A 229 6.23 9.59 23.31
C HIS A 229 6.40 9.18 21.82
N PRO A 230 7.15 8.11 21.50
CA PRO A 230 7.47 7.74 20.12
C PRO A 230 6.26 7.58 19.20
N ILE A 231 5.14 7.02 19.69
CA ILE A 231 3.89 6.90 18.93
C ILE A 231 3.35 8.27 18.52
N VAL A 232 3.36 9.25 19.44
CA VAL A 232 2.86 10.60 19.15
C VAL A 232 3.79 11.30 18.15
N SER A 233 5.11 11.13 18.32
CA SER A 233 6.11 11.61 17.35
C SER A 233 5.91 11.01 15.96
N MET A 234 5.65 9.71 15.88
CA MET A 234 5.36 9.00 14.63
C MET A 234 4.09 9.55 13.95
N ILE A 235 3.00 9.72 14.70
CA ILE A 235 1.75 10.30 14.16
C ILE A 235 1.99 11.72 13.63
N ILE A 236 2.74 12.55 14.36
CA ILE A 236 3.07 13.91 13.92
C ILE A 236 3.92 13.86 12.64
N MET A 237 4.94 13.00 12.59
CA MET A 237 5.77 12.81 11.40
C MET A 237 4.92 12.40 10.20
N GLU A 238 4.01 11.43 10.36
CA GLU A 238 3.14 10.95 9.30
C GLU A 238 2.26 12.07 8.76
N ILE A 239 1.67 12.89 9.64
CA ILE A 239 0.89 14.08 9.24
C ILE A 239 1.76 15.05 8.43
N VAL A 240 2.99 15.34 8.87
CA VAL A 240 3.90 16.22 8.15
C VAL A 240 4.24 15.65 6.77
N VAL A 241 4.56 14.36 6.68
CA VAL A 241 4.84 13.66 5.42
C VAL A 241 3.65 13.73 4.46
N PHE A 242 2.43 13.44 4.93
CA PHE A 242 1.23 13.52 4.10
C PHE A 242 0.93 14.95 3.64
N VAL A 243 0.98 15.93 4.53
CA VAL A 243 0.68 17.33 4.19
C VAL A 243 1.70 17.87 3.19
N THR A 244 2.98 17.64 3.43
CA THR A 244 4.05 18.09 2.52
C THR A 244 3.97 17.39 1.17
N GLY A 245 3.72 16.08 1.15
CA GLY A 245 3.51 15.32 -0.08
C GLY A 245 2.28 15.77 -0.87
N MET A 246 1.16 16.10 -0.20
CA MET A 246 -0.03 16.65 -0.84
C MET A 246 0.21 18.03 -1.43
N ILE A 247 0.87 18.94 -0.68
CA ILE A 247 1.21 20.29 -1.17
C ILE A 247 2.11 20.19 -2.40
N PHE A 248 3.14 19.36 -2.33
CA PHE A 248 4.07 19.16 -3.43
C PHE A 248 3.37 18.58 -4.66
N THR A 249 2.53 17.56 -4.48
CA THR A 249 1.73 16.96 -5.56
C THR A 249 0.78 17.97 -6.19
N ALA A 250 0.14 18.83 -5.38
CA ALA A 250 -0.73 19.89 -5.87
C ALA A 250 0.03 20.92 -6.73
N VAL A 251 1.28 21.24 -6.37
CA VAL A 251 2.16 22.09 -7.17
C VAL A 251 2.53 21.39 -8.48
N LEU A 252 2.90 20.10 -8.43
CA LEU A 252 3.23 19.32 -9.63
C LEU A 252 2.07 19.23 -10.63
N LYS A 253 0.83 19.11 -10.16
CA LYS A 253 -0.37 19.08 -11.02
C LYS A 253 -0.61 20.38 -11.80
N LYS A 254 0.04 21.50 -11.42
CA LYS A 254 0.00 22.74 -12.22
C LYS A 254 0.84 22.65 -13.49
N ILE A 255 1.75 21.68 -13.60
CA ILE A 255 2.59 21.48 -14.77
C ILE A 255 1.83 20.63 -15.80
N PRO A 256 1.59 21.13 -17.03
CA PRO A 256 0.66 20.53 -17.99
C PRO A 256 1.03 19.11 -18.42
N VAL A 257 2.32 18.79 -18.52
CA VAL A 257 2.80 17.43 -18.87
C VAL A 257 2.49 16.45 -17.74
N ILE A 258 2.68 16.87 -16.49
CA ILE A 258 2.55 16.02 -15.30
C ILE A 258 1.07 15.80 -14.93
N LYS A 259 0.21 16.78 -15.20
CA LYS A 259 -1.25 16.69 -14.99
C LYS A 259 -1.91 15.50 -15.70
N SER A 260 -1.32 15.02 -16.80
CA SER A 260 -1.86 13.88 -17.56
C SER A 260 -1.60 12.51 -16.89
N VAL A 261 -0.63 12.45 -15.97
CA VAL A 261 -0.14 11.19 -15.36
C VAL A 261 -0.49 11.10 -13.87
N LEU A 262 -0.75 12.25 -13.22
CA LEU A 262 -1.02 12.40 -11.77
C LEU A 262 -2.49 12.76 -11.48
#